data_AF-A0A970JEB1-F1
#
_entry.id   AF-A0A970JEB1-F1
#
_cell.length_a   1.000
_cell.length_b   1.000
_cell.length_c   1.000
_cell.angle_alpha   90.00
_cell.angle_beta   90.00
_cell.angle_gamma   90.00
#
_symmetry.space_group_name_H-M   'P 1'
#
loop_
_entity.id
_entity.type
_entity.pdbx_description
1 polymer ?
#
loop_
_entity_poly.entity_id
_entity_poly.type
_entity_poly.pdbx_seq_one_letter_code
_entity_poly.pdbx_strand_id
1 'polypeptide(L)' 'DGTALRIYTTTIPTEYKIRTLMHDPQYRLAIAWQNVAYNQPPHPGFYLGPNYPLPKKRNDIDVSKINKGGKK' A
#
# COMPACT_ATOMS: atom_id res chain seq x y z
N ASP A 1 1.08 -25.83 -13.65
CA ASP A 1 2.31 -26.34 -13.01
C ASP A 1 2.66 -25.57 -11.71
N GLY A 2 2.26 -24.31 -11.55
CA GLY A 2 2.39 -23.61 -10.25
C GLY A 2 3.83 -23.33 -9.84
N THR A 3 4.72 -23.30 -10.82
CA THR A 3 6.18 -23.26 -10.68
C THR A 3 6.72 -21.84 -10.49
N ALA A 4 5.92 -20.81 -10.76
CA ALA A 4 6.33 -19.42 -10.70
C ALA A 4 5.18 -18.49 -10.29
N LEU A 5 5.55 -17.38 -9.64
CA LEU A 5 4.68 -16.23 -9.40
C LEU A 5 4.98 -15.14 -10.43
N ARG A 6 3.92 -14.53 -10.97
CA ARG A 6 4.04 -13.42 -11.94
C ARG A 6 3.46 -12.17 -11.31
N ILE A 7 4.26 -11.10 -11.30
CA ILE A 7 3.85 -9.79 -10.79
C ILE A 7 3.70 -8.86 -11.98
N TYR A 8 2.52 -8.32 -12.17
CA TYR A 8 2.23 -7.36 -13.23
C TYR A 8 2.19 -5.95 -12.65
N THR A 9 2.73 -4.99 -13.39
CA THR A 9 2.66 -3.56 -13.09
C THR A 9 2.19 -2.82 -14.33
N THR A 10 1.50 -1.69 -14.14
CA THR A 10 1.05 -0.86 -15.25
C THR A 10 2.23 -0.11 -15.88
N THR A 11 2.24 -0.02 -17.20
CA THR A 11 3.18 0.80 -18.00
C THR A 11 2.53 2.08 -18.52
N ILE A 12 1.24 2.28 -18.22
CA ILE A 12 0.49 3.46 -18.65
C ILE A 12 1.02 4.67 -17.86
N PRO A 13 1.52 5.72 -18.53
CA PRO A 13 2.02 6.91 -17.84
C PRO A 13 0.87 7.66 -17.16
N THR A 14 1.18 8.31 -16.04
CA THR A 14 0.23 9.10 -15.24
C THR A 14 0.86 10.41 -14.79
N GLU A 15 0.09 11.50 -14.83
CA GLU A 15 0.50 12.81 -14.32
C GLU A 15 0.25 12.93 -12.80
N TYR A 16 -0.50 11.98 -12.21
CA TYR A 16 -0.90 12.02 -10.82
C TYR A 16 0.20 11.44 -9.91
N LYS A 17 0.80 12.29 -9.08
CA LYS A 17 1.76 11.89 -8.05
C LYS A 17 1.07 11.68 -6.70
N ILE A 18 0.80 10.43 -6.36
CA ILE A 18 0.34 10.03 -5.02
C ILE A 18 1.44 9.29 -4.26
N ARG A 19 1.38 9.33 -2.92
CA ARG A 19 2.24 8.47 -2.10
C ARG A 19 1.80 7.01 -2.31
N THR A 20 2.76 6.08 -2.25
CA THR A 20 2.45 4.65 -2.31
C THR A 20 1.32 4.27 -1.35
N LEU A 21 0.37 3.47 -1.85
CA LEU A 21 -0.80 3.02 -1.11
C LEU A 21 -0.41 2.20 0.14
N MET A 22 0.78 1.60 0.16
CA MET A 22 1.27 0.87 1.33
C MET A 22 1.62 1.77 2.53
N HIS A 23 1.75 3.08 2.32
CA HIS A 23 1.83 4.07 3.39
C HIS A 23 0.44 4.65 3.75
N ASP A 24 -0.66 4.05 3.32
CA ASP A 24 -1.97 4.33 3.91
C ASP A 24 -2.34 3.20 4.89
N PRO A 25 -2.66 3.49 6.17
CA PRO A 25 -2.94 2.47 7.18
C PRO A 25 -4.14 1.60 6.84
N GLN A 26 -5.20 2.16 6.23
CA GLN A 26 -6.37 1.39 5.85
C GLN A 26 -6.05 0.45 4.68
N TYR A 27 -5.38 0.96 3.64
CA TYR A 27 -4.92 0.13 2.53
C TYR A 27 -3.90 -0.94 2.99
N ARG A 28 -2.94 -0.58 3.86
CA ARG A 28 -1.91 -1.49 4.37
C ARG A 28 -2.50 -2.63 5.20
N LEU A 29 -3.48 -2.32 6.06
CA LEU A 29 -4.22 -3.30 6.83
C LEU A 29 -5.04 -4.20 5.89
N ALA A 30 -5.62 -3.64 4.83
CA ALA A 30 -6.37 -4.41 3.84
C ALA A 30 -5.54 -5.45 3.08
N ILE A 31 -4.32 -5.09 2.68
CA ILE A 31 -3.38 -6.06 2.10
C ILE A 31 -3.03 -7.17 3.10
N ALA A 32 -2.96 -6.88 4.39
CA ALA A 32 -2.62 -7.86 5.41
C ALA A 32 -3.70 -8.93 5.62
N TRP A 33 -4.99 -8.59 5.43
CA TRP A 33 -6.09 -9.57 5.51
C TRP A 33 -6.55 -10.10 4.16
N GLN A 34 -5.95 -9.67 3.04
CA GLN A 34 -6.40 -10.07 1.69
C GLN A 34 -6.43 -11.59 1.49
N ASN A 35 -5.61 -12.36 2.21
CA ASN A 35 -5.58 -13.82 2.17
C ASN A 35 -6.67 -14.52 3.00
N VAL A 36 -7.50 -13.75 3.72
CA VAL A 36 -8.48 -14.27 4.67
C VAL A 36 -9.82 -14.47 3.98
N ALA A 37 -10.37 -15.68 4.11
CA ALA A 37 -11.67 -16.07 3.59
C ALA A 37 -11.84 -15.71 2.09
N TYR A 38 -12.90 -14.96 1.75
CA TYR A 38 -13.12 -14.48 0.38
C TYR A 38 -12.40 -13.15 0.19
N ASN A 39 -11.26 -13.20 -0.49
CA ASN A 39 -10.39 -12.06 -0.77
C ASN A 39 -11.19 -10.84 -1.27
N GLN A 40 -11.33 -9.81 -0.42
CA GLN A 40 -11.96 -8.55 -0.79
C GLN A 40 -10.92 -7.56 -1.33
N PRO A 41 -11.31 -6.65 -2.24
CA PRO A 41 -10.41 -5.62 -2.72
C PRO A 41 -10.05 -4.62 -1.59
N PRO A 42 -8.79 -4.14 -1.53
CA PRO A 42 -8.40 -3.12 -0.57
C PRO A 42 -8.93 -1.73 -0.95
N HIS A 43 -9.25 -0.93 0.06
CA HIS A 43 -9.71 0.46 -0.12
C HIS A 43 -8.79 1.44 0.64
N PRO A 44 -8.41 2.58 0.04
CA PRO A 44 -7.65 3.63 0.73
C PRO A 44 -8.53 4.40 1.72
N GLY A 45 -7.93 4.95 2.78
CA GLY A 45 -8.63 5.77 3.78
C GLY A 45 -8.92 7.22 3.35
N PHE A 46 -8.74 7.53 2.07
CA PHE A 46 -9.06 8.83 1.47
C PHE A 46 -9.77 8.62 0.14
N TYR A 47 -10.50 9.63 -0.31
CA TYR A 47 -11.17 9.58 -1.60
C TYR A 47 -10.14 9.62 -2.75
N LEU A 48 -10.12 8.59 -3.58
CA LEU A 48 -9.30 8.50 -4.80
C LEU A 48 -10.22 8.43 -6.02
N GLY A 49 -10.53 9.58 -6.59
CA GLY A 49 -11.47 9.70 -7.71
C GLY A 49 -11.39 11.05 -8.44
N PRO A 50 -12.15 11.20 -9.53
CA PRO A 50 -12.16 12.43 -10.32
C PRO A 50 -12.67 13.62 -9.52
N ASN A 51 -12.26 14.83 -9.91
CA ASN A 51 -12.72 16.11 -9.35
C ASN A 51 -12.45 16.33 -7.85
N TYR A 52 -11.48 15.61 -7.27
CA TYR A 52 -10.97 15.87 -5.93
C TYR A 52 -9.48 16.21 -5.94
N PRO A 53 -9.01 17.07 -5.01
CA PRO A 53 -7.59 17.34 -4.88
C PRO A 53 -6.84 16.06 -4.50
N LEU A 54 -5.62 15.92 -5.00
CA LEU A 54 -4.74 14.80 -4.64
C LEU A 54 -4.51 14.78 -3.12
N PRO A 55 -4.42 13.58 -2.51
CA PRO A 55 -4.23 13.44 -1.08
C PRO A 55 -2.94 14.13 -0.61
N LYS A 56 -3.03 14.93 0.46
CA LYS A 56 -1.85 15.52 1.10
C LYS A 56 -0.97 14.42 1.67
N LYS A 57 0.35 14.64 1.64
CA LYS A 57 1.31 13.75 2.33
C LYS A 57 0.91 13.61 3.81
N ARG A 58 0.72 12.36 4.23
CA ARG A 58 0.58 11.95 5.63
C ARG A 58 1.92 12.09 6.37
N ASN A 59 1.85 12.62 7.60
CA ASN A 59 3.00 12.87 8.47
C ASN A 59 2.98 12.02 9.75
N ASP A 60 1.95 11.20 9.92
CA ASP A 60 1.67 10.38 11.10
C ASP A 60 2.32 8.98 11.05
N ILE A 61 3.18 8.74 10.07
CA ILE A 61 3.79 7.43 9.82
C ILE A 61 5.27 7.51 10.11
N ASP A 62 5.67 6.86 11.19
CA ASP A 62 7.05 6.65 11.55
C ASP A 62 7.53 5.26 11.13
N VAL A 63 8.73 5.19 10.57
CA VAL A 63 9.38 3.90 10.27
C VAL A 63 10.10 3.45 11.52
N SER A 64 9.69 2.30 12.07
CA SER A 64 10.38 1.72 13.22
C SER A 64 11.82 1.38 12.85
N LYS A 65 12.79 2.00 13.54
CA LYS A 65 14.18 1.57 13.46
C LYS A 65 14.28 0.26 14.24
N ILE A 66 14.49 -0.85 13.54
CA ILE A 66 14.77 -2.13 14.22
C ILE A 66 16.08 -1.96 14.99
N ASN A 67 16.03 -2.00 16.33
CA ASN A 67 17.22 -2.14 17.15
C ASN A 67 17.86 -3.48 16.79
N LYS A 68 18.96 -3.45 16.02
CA LYS A 68 19.84 -4.61 15.86
C LYS A 68 20.53 -4.83 17.21
N GLY A 69 19.83 -5.47 18.14
CA GLY A 69 20.40 -6.02 19.35
C GLY A 69 21.39 -7.11 18.96
N GLY A 70 22.66 -6.74 18.83
CA GLY A 70 23.75 -7.70 18.81
C GLY A 70 23.71 -8.49 20.11
N LYS A 71 23.41 -9.78 20.02
CA LYS A 71 23.75 -10.73 21.09
C LYS A 71 25.27 -10.70 21.22
N LYS A 72 25.77 -10.23 22.36
CA LYS A 72 27.04 -10.71 22.91
C LYS A 72 26.77 -12.07 23.56
#